data_AF-A0A4P7BY44-F1
#
_entry.id   AF-A0A4P7BY44-F1
#
_cell.length_a   1.000
_cell.length_b   1.000
_cell.length_c   1.000
_cell.angle_alpha   90.00
_cell.angle_beta   90.00
_cell.angle_gamma   90.00
#
_symmetry.space_group_name_H-M   'P 1'
#
loop_
_entity.id
_entity.type
_entity.pdbx_description
1 polymer ?
#
loop_
_entity_poly.entity_id
_entity_poly.type
_entity_poly.pdbx_seq_one_letter_code
_entity_poly.pdbx_strand_id
1 'polypeptide(L)' 'MEQHWQLLLSALVNFQFVYPTDRDIVPGWLITELLDRYKQLMKMPLPYRKVCRGPLLSHSQYEIDQREWGYLA' A
#
# COMPACT_ATOMS: atom_id res chain seq x y z
N MET A 1 -3.00 -7.21 -10.92
CA MET A 1 -3.02 -5.88 -10.27
C MET A 1 -3.80 -5.84 -8.96
N GLU A 2 -4.62 -6.84 -8.61
CA GLU A 2 -5.52 -6.75 -7.45
C GLU A 2 -4.85 -6.83 -6.07
N GLN A 3 -3.73 -7.54 -5.94
CA GLN A 3 -3.30 -7.99 -4.60
C GLN A 3 -2.48 -6.97 -3.78
N HIS A 4 -1.92 -5.92 -4.39
CA HIS A 4 -1.03 -4.96 -3.71
C HIS A 4 -1.17 -3.52 -4.22
N TRP A 5 -2.39 -3.14 -4.65
CA TRP A 5 -2.64 -1.84 -5.26
C TRP A 5 -2.28 -0.64 -4.36
N GLN A 6 -2.24 -0.83 -3.03
CA GLN A 6 -1.79 0.20 -2.08
C GLN A 6 -0.31 0.57 -2.29
N LEU A 7 0.53 -0.42 -2.58
CA LEU A 7 1.95 -0.20 -2.85
C LEU A 7 2.14 0.52 -4.18
N LEU A 8 1.33 0.19 -5.19
CA LEU A 8 1.31 0.91 -6.46
C LEU A 8 0.92 2.38 -6.26
N LEU A 9 -0.17 2.65 -5.52
CA LEU A 9 -0.58 4.02 -5.22
C LEU A 9 0.53 4.80 -4.49
N SER A 10 1.16 4.19 -3.47
CA SER A 10 2.28 4.80 -2.74
C SER A 10 3.46 5.12 -3.65
N ALA A 11 3.85 4.20 -4.53
CA ALA A 11 4.93 4.41 -5.49
C ALA A 11 4.60 5.54 -6.49
N LEU A 12 3.36 5.64 -6.97
CA LEU A 12 2.95 6.69 -7.91
C LEU A 12 2.88 8.07 -7.26
N VAL A 13 2.48 8.16 -5.99
CA VAL A 13 2.53 9.41 -5.22
C VAL A 13 3.98 9.84 -5.01
N ASN A 14 4.85 8.90 -4.64
CA ASN A 14 6.29 9.17 -4.49
C ASN A 14 6.93 9.60 -5.82
N PHE A 15 6.58 8.94 -6.93
CA PHE A 15 7.05 9.31 -8.26
C PHE A 15 6.70 10.75 -8.63
N GLN A 16 5.45 11.17 -8.44
CA GLN A 16 5.03 12.55 -8.73
C GLN A 16 5.73 13.60 -7.85
N PHE A 17 6.13 13.23 -6.63
CA PHE A 17 6.93 14.09 -5.77
C PHE A 17 8.39 14.20 -6.25
N VAL A 18 9.01 13.07 -6.63
CA VAL A 18 10.41 13.03 -7.09
C VAL A 18 10.56 13.64 -8.49
N TYR A 19 9.57 13.47 -9.37
CA TYR A 19 9.59 13.90 -10.77
C TYR A 19 8.36 14.78 -11.10
N PRO A 20 8.27 16.00 -10.55
CA PRO A 20 7.08 16.84 -10.70
C PRO A 20 6.80 17.30 -12.14
N THR A 21 7.83 17.36 -12.98
CA THR A 21 7.74 17.71 -14.42
C THR A 21 7.22 16.58 -15.29
N ASP A 22 7.30 15.34 -14.80
CA ASP A 22 6.97 14.12 -15.55
C ASP A 22 5.70 13.44 -15.00
N ARG A 23 4.96 14.14 -14.14
CA ARG A 23 3.80 13.59 -13.41
C ARG A 23 2.71 13.04 -14.34
N ASP A 24 2.58 13.62 -15.53
CA ASP A 24 1.61 13.32 -16.58
C ASP A 24 1.96 12.08 -17.42
N ILE A 25 3.14 11.49 -17.21
CA ILE A 25 3.45 10.13 -17.69
C ILE A 25 2.52 9.10 -17.04
N VAL A 26 2.08 9.36 -15.80
CA VAL A 26 1.12 8.50 -15.11
C VAL A 26 -0.30 8.83 -15.58
N PRO A 27 -1.08 7.86 -16.11
CA PRO A 27 -2.45 8.14 -16.53
C PRO A 27 -3.32 8.62 -15.36
N GLY A 28 -3.97 9.77 -15.53
CA GLY A 28 -4.80 10.36 -14.47
C GLY A 28 -5.92 9.43 -13.98
N TRP A 29 -6.54 8.66 -14.89
CA TRP A 29 -7.58 7.69 -14.55
C TRP A 29 -7.11 6.63 -13.55
N LEU A 30 -5.84 6.21 -13.63
CA LEU A 30 -5.27 5.18 -12.77
C LEU A 30 -5.15 5.69 -11.33
N ILE A 31 -4.67 6.93 -11.16
CA ILE A 31 -4.58 7.57 -9.84
C ILE A 31 -5.98 7.73 -9.24
N THR A 32 -6.95 8.20 -10.02
CA THR A 32 -8.33 8.35 -9.56
C THR A 32 -8.91 7.02 -9.10
N GLU A 33 -8.75 5.95 -9.89
CA GLU A 33 -9.25 4.62 -9.53
C GLU A 33 -8.62 4.09 -8.24
N LEU A 34 -7.30 4.22 -8.08
CA LEU A 34 -6.59 3.76 -6.88
C LEU A 34 -6.98 4.56 -5.63
N LEU A 35 -7.18 5.88 -5.75
CA LEU A 35 -7.66 6.72 -4.66
C LEU A 35 -9.10 6.35 -4.27
N ASP A 36 -9.96 6.04 -5.22
CA ASP A 36 -11.33 5.63 -4.93
C ASP A 36 -11.39 4.26 -4.25
N ARG A 37 -10.55 3.31 -4.68
CA ARG A 37 -10.34 2.04 -3.95
C ARG A 37 -9.85 2.29 -2.52
N TYR A 38 -8.94 3.24 -2.30
CA TYR A 38 -8.48 3.62 -0.95
C TYR A 38 -9.59 4.20 -0.08
N LYS A 39 -10.41 5.10 -0.62
CA LYS A 39 -11.58 5.62 0.09
C LYS A 39 -12.56 4.52 0.48
N GLN A 40 -12.75 3.52 -0.38
CA GLN A 40 -13.59 2.36 -0.07
C GLN A 40 -12.98 1.50 1.03
N LEU A 41 -11.67 1.22 0.96
CA LEU A 41 -10.94 0.47 2.00
C LEU A 41 -11.07 1.13 3.37
N MET A 42 -10.97 2.45 3.46
CA MET A 42 -11.12 3.20 4.72
C MET A 42 -12.52 3.07 5.36
N LYS A 43 -13.53 2.66 4.58
CA LYS A 43 -14.89 2.39 5.07
C LYS A 43 -15.08 0.92 5.48
N MET A 44 -14.15 0.04 5.16
CA MET A 44 -14.23 -1.37 5.52
C MET A 44 -13.93 -1.56 7.01
N PRO A 45 -14.56 -2.54 7.67
CA PRO A 45 -14.19 -2.88 9.04
C PRO A 45 -12.74 -3.36 9.10
N LEU A 46 -12.09 -3.10 10.24
CA LEU A 46 -10.76 -3.62 10.50
C LEU A 46 -10.77 -5.16 10.49
N PRO A 47 -9.70 -5.81 10.00
CA PRO A 47 -9.56 -7.25 10.14
C PRO A 47 -9.64 -7.67 11.62
N TYR A 48 -10.36 -8.75 11.90
CA TYR A 48 -10.48 -9.29 13.27
C TYR A 48 -9.15 -9.86 13.80
N ARG A 49 -8.25 -10.29 12.91
CA ARG A 49 -6.93 -10.82 13.25
C ARG A 49 -5.86 -9.74 13.08
N LYS A 50 -4.86 -9.74 13.95
CA LYS A 50 -3.61 -8.99 13.75
C LYS A 50 -2.84 -9.60 12.59
N VAL A 51 -2.91 -8.98 11.41
CA VAL A 51 -2.17 -9.40 10.22
C VAL A 51 -1.11 -8.35 9.88
N CYS A 52 0.13 -8.77 9.65
CA CYS A 52 1.22 -7.91 9.18
C CYS A 52 1.70 -8.40 7.83
N ARG A 53 1.56 -7.53 6.81
CA ARG A 53 2.06 -7.79 5.45
C ARG A 53 3.44 -7.19 5.20
N GLY A 54 4.07 -6.59 6.21
CA GLY A 54 5.44 -6.07 6.16
C GLY A 54 6.49 -7.09 5.68
N PRO A 55 6.40 -8.38 6.03
CA PRO A 55 7.30 -9.40 5.51
C PRO A 55 7.32 -9.55 3.98
N LEU A 56 6.25 -9.13 3.28
CA LEU A 56 6.24 -9.07 1.81
C LEU A 56 7.18 -7.99 1.25
N LEU A 57 7.50 -6.97 2.06
CA LEU A 57 8.43 -5.89 1.72
C LEU A 57 9.85 -6.23 2.16
N SER A 58 10.00 -6.72 3.39
CA SER A 58 11.29 -7.14 3.96
C SER A 58 11.07 -8.04 5.16
N HIS A 59 11.54 -9.29 5.06
CA HIS A 59 11.45 -10.22 6.18
C HIS A 59 12.21 -9.75 7.43
N SER A 60 13.41 -9.20 7.27
CA SER A 60 14.25 -8.80 8.40
C SER A 60 13.74 -7.55 9.11
N GLN A 61 13.18 -6.59 8.38
CA GLN A 61 12.65 -5.36 8.98
C GLN A 61 11.37 -5.59 9.79
N TYR A 62 10.59 -6.60 9.42
CA TYR A 62 9.29 -6.90 10.03
C TYR A 62 9.29 -8.21 10.82
N GLU A 63 10.47 -8.71 11.19
CA GLU A 63 10.60 -9.95 11.97
C GLU A 63 10.00 -9.80 13.39
N ILE A 64 10.17 -8.63 13.99
CA ILE A 64 9.64 -8.30 15.32
C ILE A 64 8.11 -8.38 15.38
N ASP A 65 7.42 -8.00 14.29
CA ASP A 65 5.96 -8.03 14.20
C ASP A 65 5.42 -9.45 14.43
N GLN A 66 6.09 -10.46 13.90
CA GLN A 66 5.71 -11.86 14.07
C GLN A 66 6.20 -12.42 15.41
N ARG A 67 7.47 -12.21 15.73
CA ARG A 67 8.12 -12.87 16.88
C ARG A 67 7.68 -12.31 18.22
N GLU A 68 7.46 -11.00 18.30
CA GLU A 68 7.24 -10.31 19.57
C GLU A 68 5.83 -9.74 19.68
N TRP A 69 5.25 -9.25 18.58
CA TRP A 69 3.97 -8.53 18.62
C TRP A 69 2.75 -9.37 18.23
N GLY A 70 2.98 -10.63 17.83
CA GLY A 70 1.95 -11.64 17.59
C GLY A 70 1.13 -11.40 16.31
N TYR A 71 1.71 -10.75 15.30
CA TYR A 71 1.06 -10.61 14.00
C TYR A 71 1.17 -11.89 13.16
N LEU A 72 0.10 -12.21 12.44
CA LEU A 72 0.06 -13.26 11.43
C LEU A 72 0.56 -12.73 10.09
N ALA A 73 1.28 -13.56 9.33
CA ALA A 73 1.63 -13.27 7.94
C ALA A 73 0.42 -13.38 7.00
#